data_AF-A0A662BJN4-F1
#
_entry.id   AF-A0A662BJN4-F1
#
_cell.length_a   1.000
_cell.length_b   1.000
_cell.length_c   1.000
_cell.angle_alpha   90.00
_cell.angle_beta   90.00
_cell.angle_gamma   90.00
#
_symmetry.space_group_name_H-M   'P 1'
#
loop_
_entity.id
_entity.type
_entity.pdbx_description
1 polymer ?
#
loop_
_entity_poly.entity_id
_entity_poly.type
_entity_poly.pdbx_seq_one_letter_code
_entity_poly.pdbx_strand_id
1 'polypeptide(L)' 'MVNTILTIALAIIILSIAITMIRFVIGKTVIDRIIAFDIMTIASISMI' A
#
# COMPACT_ATOMS: atom_id res chain seq x y z
N MET A 1 -21.10 12.36 -5.97
CA MET A 1 -20.68 11.03 -6.46
C MET A 1 -19.18 10.94 -6.64
N VAL A 2 -18.55 11.83 -7.41
CA VAL A 2 -17.07 11.84 -7.62
C VAL A 2 -16.30 11.89 -6.30
N ASN A 3 -16.63 12.83 -5.40
CA ASN A 3 -15.95 12.95 -4.10
C ASN A 3 -16.06 11.67 -3.26
N THR A 4 -17.22 11.02 -3.25
CA THR A 4 -17.43 9.76 -2.52
C THR A 4 -16.53 8.65 -3.05
N ILE A 5 -16.39 8.53 -4.37
CA ILE A 5 -15.52 7.54 -5.01
C ILE A 5 -14.06 7.83 -4.68
N LEU A 6 -13.63 9.10 -4.75
CA LEU A 6 -12.26 9.50 -4.41
C LEU A 6 -11.93 9.23 -2.94
N THR A 7 -12.85 9.50 -2.01
CA THR A 7 -12.64 9.21 -0.59
C THR A 7 -12.50 7.70 -0.34
N ILE A 8 -13.30 6.87 -1.00
CA ILE A 8 -13.20 5.40 -0.87
C ILE A 8 -11.87 4.91 -1.46
N ALA A 9 -11.49 5.41 -2.64
CA ALA A 9 -10.21 5.06 -3.27
C ALA A 9 -9.02 5.42 -2.37
N LEU A 10 -9.03 6.63 -1.79
CA LEU A 10 -8.01 7.07 -0.84
C LEU A 10 -7.92 6.13 0.38
N ALA A 11 -9.07 5.76 0.96
CA ALA A 11 -9.11 4.85 2.10
C ALA A 11 -8.50 3.47 1.76
N ILE A 12 -8.78 2.94 0.57
CA ILE A 12 -8.21 1.67 0.10
C ILE A 12 -6.70 1.78 -0.11
N ILE A 13 -6.22 2.87 -0.71
CA ILE A 13 -4.79 3.09 -0.94
C ILE A 13 -4.04 3.17 0.40
N ILE A 14 -4.55 3.96 1.35
CA ILE A 14 -3.95 4.08 2.69
C ILE A 14 -3.92 2.71 3.39
N LEU A 15 -5.00 1.93 3.29
CA LEU A 15 -5.05 0.60 3.87
C LEU A 15 -4.02 -0.35 3.23
N SER A 16 -3.86 -0.27 1.90
CA SER A 16 -2.86 -1.05 1.16
C SER A 16 -1.43 -0.72 1.61
N ILE A 17 -1.12 0.56 1.79
CA ILE A 17 0.17 1.02 2.31
C ILE A 17 0.40 0.51 3.73
N ALA A 18 -0.62 0.58 4.60
CA ALA A 18 -0.51 0.09 5.98
C ALA A 18 -0.23 -1.43 6.03
N ILE A 19 -0.96 -2.23 5.24
CA ILE A 19 -0.78 -3.69 5.19
C ILE A 19 0.60 -4.07 4.65
N THR A 20 1.05 -3.41 3.58
CA THR A 20 2.39 -3.66 3.00
C THR A 20 3.50 -3.24 3.95
N MET A 21 3.30 -2.18 4.73
CA MET A 21 4.23 -1.77 5.80
C MET A 21 4.31 -2.82 6.92
N ILE A 22 3.17 -3.38 7.36
CA ILE A 22 3.17 -4.50 8.32
C ILE A 22 3.91 -5.71 7.74
N ARG A 23 3.67 -6.04 6.47
CA ARG A 23 4.33 -7.16 5.79
C ARG A 23 5.83 -6.96 5.66
N PHE A 24 6.27 -5.73 5.40
CA PHE A 24 7.69 -5.36 5.34
C PHE A 24 8.41 -5.62 6.68
N VAL A 25 7.75 -5.30 7.81
CA VAL A 25 8.32 -5.50 9.14
C VAL A 25 8.34 -6.98 9.54
N ILE A 26 7.25 -7.72 9.27
CA ILE A 26 7.08 -9.12 9.72
C ILE A 26 7.72 -10.14 8.76
N GLY A 27 8.05 -9.73 7.53
CA GLY A 27 8.64 -10.61 6.50
C GLY A 27 9.88 -11.36 6.99
N LYS A 28 9.86 -12.69 6.82
CA LYS A 28 10.91 -13.61 7.30
C LYS A 28 12.10 -13.67 6.36
N THR A 29 11.85 -13.57 5.05
CA THR A 29 12.91 -13.57 4.04
C THR A 29 13.18 -12.15 3.54
N VAL A 30 14.39 -11.93 3.03
CA VAL A 30 14.74 -10.66 2.37
C VAL A 30 13.85 -10.41 1.16
N ILE A 31 13.50 -11.47 0.42
CA ILE A 31 12.62 -11.40 -0.75
C ILE A 31 11.22 -10.90 -0.37
N ASP A 32 10.65 -11.39 0.74
CA ASP A 32 9.34 -10.92 1.23
C ASP A 32 9.33 -9.41 1.46
N ARG A 33 10.43 -8.86 2.00
CA ARG A 33 10.56 -7.43 2.29
C ARG A 33 10.75 -6.61 1.03
N ILE A 34 11.51 -7.11 0.04
CA ILE A 34 11.69 -6.44 -1.25
C ILE A 34 10.34 -6.34 -1.98
N ILE A 35 9.58 -7.43 -2.04
CA ILE A 35 8.25 -7.43 -2.67
C ILE A 35 7.29 -6.50 -1.92
N ALA A 36 7.29 -6.54 -0.58
CA ALA A 36 6.45 -5.63 0.21
C ALA A 36 6.80 -4.14 -0.04
N PHE A 37 8.08 -3.84 -0.23
CA PHE A 37 8.54 -2.50 -0.56
C PHE A 37 8.12 -2.07 -1.98
N ASP A 38 8.24 -2.95 -2.97
CA ASP A 38 7.81 -2.68 -4.36
C ASP A 38 6.29 -2.42 -4.47
N ILE A 39 5.49 -3.22 -3.76
CA ILE A 39 4.04 -2.97 -3.72
C ILE A 39 3.72 -1.63 -3.02
N MET A 40 4.50 -1.26 -1.99
CA MET A 40 4.32 0.01 -1.28
C MET A 40 4.63 1.22 -2.18
N THR A 41 5.63 1.15 -3.05
CA THR A 41 5.94 2.24 -3.99
C THR A 41 4.85 2.36 -5.07
N ILE A 42 4.35 1.25 -5.61
CA ILE A 42 3.21 1.25 -6.55
C ILE A 42 1.96 1.87 -5.89
N ALA A 43 1.66 1.47 -4.65
CA ALA A 43 0.52 2.03 -3.92
C ALA A 43 0.69 3.53 -3.64
N SER A 44 1.93 3.99 -3.41
CA SER A 44 2.22 5.41 -3.20
C SER A 44 2.09 6.23 -4.48
N ILE A 45 2.43 5.66 -5.65
CA ILE A 45 2.21 6.31 -6.95
C ILE A 45 0.71 6.54 -7.20
N SER A 46 -0.14 5.60 -6.79
CA SER A 46 -1.61 5.73 -6.90
C SER A 46 -2.20 6.89 -6.07
N MET A 47 -1.44 7.55 -5.20
CA MET A 47 -1.88 8.75 -4.49
C MET A 47 -1.64 10.06 -5.27
N ILE A 48 -0.85 10.03 -6.34
CA ILE A 48 -0.57 11.18 -7.22
C ILE A 48 -1.62 11.25 -8.31
#